data_AF-A0A1K1QYB9-F1
#
_entry.id   AF-A0A1K1QYB9-F1
#
_cell.length_a   1.000
_cell.length_b   1.000
_cell.length_c   1.000
_cell.angle_alpha   90.00
_cell.angle_beta   90.00
_cell.angle_gamma   90.00
#
_symmetry.space_group_name_H-M   'P 1'
#
loop_
_entity.id
_entity.type
_entity.pdbx_description
1 polymer ?
#
loop_
_entity_poly.entity_id
_entity_poly.type
_entity_poly.pdbx_seq_one_letter_code
_entity_poly.pdbx_strand_id
1 'polypeptide(L)'
;MQPVQHRNLKDESGRIYCCLRNKVVKLDDQQKEDFCRSCSMFAGDAGGLGVDCVWEDLRAVESPYIVRDPGKEWMSNQMKHIWPPTQTDHLSTCVVYHS
;
A
#
# COMPACT_ATOMS: atom_id res chain seq x y z
N MET A 1 -5.10 -5.26 -11.92
CA MET A 1 -4.76 -6.11 -10.76
C MET A 1 -6.00 -6.23 -9.90
N GLN A 2 -6.15 -7.28 -9.08
CA GLN A 2 -7.31 -7.35 -8.18
C GLN A 2 -7.04 -6.53 -6.91
N PRO A 3 -8.04 -5.80 -6.38
CA PRO A 3 -7.87 -5.03 -5.16
C PRO A 3 -7.56 -5.97 -3.98
N VAL A 4 -6.57 -5.59 -3.18
CA VAL A 4 -6.14 -6.34 -1.99
C VAL A 4 -6.78 -5.72 -0.76
N GLN A 5 -7.30 -6.56 0.14
CA GLN A 5 -7.76 -6.11 1.45
C GLN A 5 -6.58 -6.08 2.43
N HIS A 6 -6.18 -4.89 2.88
CA HIS A 6 -5.18 -4.67 3.91
C HIS A 6 -5.83 -4.47 5.26
N ARG A 7 -5.58 -5.39 6.19
CA ARG A 7 -5.90 -5.22 7.61
C ARG A 7 -4.75 -4.54 8.32
N ASN A 8 -4.85 -3.23 8.51
CA ASN A 8 -3.84 -2.38 9.13
C ASN A 8 -4.05 -2.33 10.64
N LEU A 9 -3.37 -3.21 11.37
CA LEU A 9 -3.44 -3.27 12.83
C LEU A 9 -2.55 -2.20 13.48
N LYS A 10 -3.02 -1.69 14.61
CA LYS A 10 -2.24 -0.78 15.45
C LYS A 10 -1.01 -1.49 16.02
N ASP A 11 0.12 -0.81 16.01
CA ASP A 11 1.27 -1.20 16.81
C ASP A 11 1.05 -0.90 18.31
N GLU A 12 2.04 -1.22 19.14
CA GLU A 12 2.01 -0.98 20.59
C GLU A 12 1.83 0.52 20.95
N SER A 13 2.18 1.42 20.04
CA SER A 13 1.99 2.87 20.18
C SER A 13 0.66 3.38 19.59
N GLY A 14 -0.20 2.48 19.12
CA GLY A 14 -1.49 2.83 18.51
C GLY A 14 -1.37 3.39 17.10
N ARG A 15 -0.29 3.09 16.37
CA ARG A 15 -0.02 3.62 15.03
C ARG A 15 -0.31 2.59 13.94
N ILE A 16 -0.69 3.07 12.76
CA ILE A 16 -0.92 2.28 11.54
C ILE A 16 -0.19 2.90 10.35
N TYR A 17 0.05 2.12 9.30
CA TYR A 17 0.43 2.70 8.01
C TYR A 17 -0.82 3.22 7.29
N CYS A 18 -0.78 4.45 6.81
CA CYS A 18 -1.82 5.04 5.99
C CYS A 18 -1.32 5.20 4.56
N CYS A 19 -1.85 4.37 3.64
CA CYS A 19 -1.51 4.43 2.21
C CYS A 19 -1.86 5.80 1.60
N LEU A 20 -3.07 6.33 1.88
CA LEU A 20 -3.53 7.63 1.35
C LEU A 20 -2.55 8.77 1.67
N ARG A 21 -2.04 8.80 2.91
CA ARG A 21 -1.13 9.85 3.38
C ARG A 21 0.34 9.47 3.18
N ASN A 22 0.60 8.28 2.66
CA ASN A 22 1.90 7.63 2.53
C ASN A 22 2.82 7.78 3.77
N LYS A 23 2.29 7.52 4.97
CA LYS A 23 3.09 7.58 6.22
C LYS A 23 2.48 6.77 7.35
N VAL A 24 3.29 6.53 8.38
CA VAL A 24 2.82 5.97 9.66
C VAL A 24 2.11 7.07 10.47
N VAL A 25 0.90 6.79 10.93
CA VAL A 25 0.04 7.73 11.66
C VAL A 25 -0.50 7.09 12.93
N LYS A 26 -0.78 7.90 13.95
CA LYS A 26 -1.55 7.45 15.11
C LYS A 26 -3.00 7.24 14.68
N LEU A 27 -3.61 6.12 15.05
CA LEU A 27 -5.02 5.84 14.79
C LEU A 27 -5.87 6.33 15.96
N ASP A 28 -6.06 7.65 16.02
CA ASP A 28 -6.97 8.34 16.95
C ASP A 28 -8.23 8.83 16.23
N ASP A 29 -9.15 9.44 16.98
CA ASP A 29 -10.43 9.93 16.44
C ASP A 29 -10.22 10.99 15.36
N GLN A 30 -9.18 11.82 15.49
CA GLN A 30 -8.82 12.78 14.46
C GLN A 30 -8.42 12.08 13.15
N GLN A 31 -7.57 11.05 13.22
CA GLN A 31 -7.22 10.26 12.04
C GLN A 31 -8.45 9.56 11.44
N LYS A 32 -9.38 9.09 12.27
CA LYS A 32 -10.61 8.42 11.80
C LYS A 32 -11.58 9.39 11.12
N GLU A 33 -11.89 10.52 11.74
CA GLU A 33 -12.87 11.48 11.24
C GLU A 33 -12.35 12.30 10.07
N ASP A 34 -11.12 12.83 10.17
CA ASP A 34 -10.61 13.79 9.17
C ASP A 34 -10.08 13.08 7.91
N PHE A 35 -9.64 11.83 8.04
CA PHE A 35 -8.97 11.11 6.94
C PHE A 35 -9.63 9.77 6.60
N CYS A 36 -9.86 8.86 7.56
CA CYS A 36 -10.41 7.53 7.21
C CYS A 36 -11.83 7.64 6.63
N ARG A 37 -12.68 8.51 7.20
CA ARG A 37 -14.07 8.70 6.78
C ARG A 37 -14.23 9.18 5.33
N SER A 38 -13.26 9.94 4.82
CA SER A 38 -13.24 10.47 3.45
C SER A 38 -12.32 9.69 2.51
N CYS A 39 -11.60 8.67 3.02
CA CYS A 39 -10.65 7.88 2.25
C CYS A 39 -11.38 6.85 1.37
N SER A 40 -11.16 6.89 0.06
CA SER A 40 -11.71 5.92 -0.90
C SER A 40 -11.27 4.48 -0.65
N MET A 41 -10.14 4.29 0.04
CA MET A 41 -9.61 2.96 0.37
C MET A 41 -10.13 2.43 1.70
N PHE A 42 -10.83 3.22 2.52
CA PHE A 42 -11.30 2.76 3.83
C PHE A 42 -12.48 1.79 3.67
N ALA A 43 -12.36 0.60 4.26
CA ALA A 43 -13.35 -0.47 4.16
C ALA A 43 -13.97 -0.86 5.52
N GLY A 44 -13.49 -0.30 6.62
CA GLY A 44 -14.09 -0.47 7.94
C GLY A 44 -13.09 -0.42 9.10
N ASP A 45 -13.63 -0.48 10.31
CA ASP A 45 -12.84 -0.62 11.53
C ASP A 45 -12.58 -2.11 11.79
N ALA A 46 -11.32 -2.47 12.04
CA ALA A 46 -10.90 -3.86 12.24
C ALA A 46 -11.16 -4.32 13.69
N GLY A 47 -12.40 -4.20 14.17
CA GLY A 47 -12.82 -4.60 15.51
C GLY A 47 -12.11 -3.86 16.64
N GLY A 48 -11.79 -2.59 16.46
CA GLY A 48 -11.10 -1.71 17.40
C GLY A 48 -9.57 -1.87 17.41
N LEU A 49 -9.03 -2.87 16.71
CA LEU A 49 -7.60 -3.16 16.66
C LEU A 49 -6.86 -2.39 15.57
N GLY A 50 -7.58 -1.82 14.61
CA GLY A 50 -7.00 -1.19 13.43
C GLY A 50 -8.07 -0.77 12.43
N VAL A 51 -7.70 -0.71 11.15
CA VAL A 51 -8.63 -0.44 10.05
C VAL A 51 -8.42 -1.44 8.92
N ASP A 52 -9.52 -1.82 8.27
CA ASP A 52 -9.47 -2.55 7.01
C ASP A 52 -9.51 -1.53 5.86
N CYS A 53 -8.57 -1.65 4.93
CA CYS A 53 -8.46 -0.82 3.74
C CYS A 53 -8.39 -1.70 2.49
N VAL A 54 -8.86 -1.21 1.36
CA VAL A 54 -8.83 -1.93 0.08
C VAL A 54 -8.23 -1.02 -0.99
N TRP A 55 -7.18 -1.46 -1.67
CA TRP A 55 -6.56 -0.73 -2.77
C TRP A 55 -5.91 -1.66 -3.80
N GLU A 56 -5.56 -1.10 -4.95
CA GLU A 56 -4.78 -1.81 -5.97
C GLU A 56 -3.30 -1.84 -5.54
N ASP A 57 -2.91 -2.88 -4.80
CA ASP A 57 -1.52 -3.05 -4.40
C ASP A 57 -0.70 -3.61 -5.57
N LEU A 58 0.36 -2.91 -5.93
CA LEU A 58 1.26 -3.31 -7.03
C LEU A 58 2.24 -4.42 -6.59
N ARG A 59 2.32 -4.70 -5.29
CA ARG A 59 3.10 -5.80 -4.73
C ARG A 59 2.30 -7.10 -4.83
N ALA A 60 3.00 -8.21 -5.01
CA ALA A 60 2.39 -9.54 -4.99
C ALA A 60 2.14 -10.01 -3.54
N VAL A 61 1.14 -9.42 -2.88
CA VAL A 61 0.72 -9.78 -1.52
C VAL A 61 -0.61 -10.56 -1.53
N GLU A 62 -0.81 -11.39 -0.50
CA GLU A 62 -2.06 -12.15 -0.32
C GLU A 62 -3.22 -11.24 0.09
N SER A 63 -4.46 -11.65 -0.20
CA SER A 63 -5.67 -10.94 0.25
C SER A 63 -6.51 -11.88 1.13
N PRO A 64 -6.77 -11.55 2.41
CA PRO A 64 -6.38 -10.32 3.10
C PRO A 64 -4.91 -10.29 3.54
N TYR A 65 -4.26 -9.13 3.37
CA TYR A 65 -2.92 -8.85 3.86
C TYR A 65 -2.96 -8.26 5.27
N ILE A 66 -2.37 -8.93 6.25
CA ILE A 66 -2.39 -8.47 7.65
C ILE A 66 -1.10 -7.70 7.97
N VAL A 67 -1.24 -6.40 8.20
CA VAL A 67 -0.14 -5.51 8.57
C VAL A 67 -0.09 -5.37 10.09
N ARG A 68 1.01 -5.79 10.71
CA ARG A 68 1.28 -5.65 12.16
C ARG A 68 2.37 -4.65 12.49
N ASP A 69 3.24 -4.35 11.53
CA ASP A 69 4.35 -3.42 11.66
C ASP A 69 4.18 -2.28 10.63
N PRO A 70 3.65 -1.13 11.05
CA PRO A 70 3.43 0.03 10.18
C PRO A 70 4.70 0.52 9.48
N GLY A 71 5.86 0.42 10.15
CA GLY A 71 7.12 0.90 9.62
C GLY A 71 7.64 0.02 8.50
N LYS A 72 7.60 -1.31 8.71
CA LYS A 72 7.94 -2.29 7.66
C LYS A 72 7.02 -2.18 6.47
N GLU A 73 5.72 -2.00 6.71
CA GLU A 73 4.75 -1.85 5.63
C GLU A 73 4.99 -0.58 4.82
N TRP A 74 5.19 0.56 5.49
CA TRP A 74 5.51 1.80 4.81
C TRP A 74 6.74 1.65 3.92
N MET A 75 7.82 1.06 4.45
CA MET A 75 9.06 0.82 3.74
C MET A 75 8.86 -0.13 2.55
N SER A 76 8.15 -1.24 2.74
CA SER A 76 7.82 -2.19 1.66
C SER A 76 7.02 -1.49 0.55
N ASN A 77 6.07 -0.63 0.91
CA ASN A 77 5.27 0.11 -0.04
C ASN A 77 6.04 1.26 -0.75
N GLN A 78 7.25 1.63 -0.27
CA GLN A 78 8.15 2.55 -0.99
C GLN A 78 9.05 1.83 -1.99
N MET A 79 9.26 0.51 -1.83
CA MET A 79 10.16 -0.23 -2.70
C MET A 79 9.53 -0.34 -4.09
N LYS A 80 10.18 0.29 -5.07
CA LYS A 80 9.83 0.10 -6.48
C LYS A 80 10.08 -1.36 -6.85
N HIS A 81 9.02 -2.14 -6.95
CA HIS A 81 9.09 -3.40 -7.66
C HIS A 81 9.20 -3.06 -9.14
N ILE A 82 10.43 -2.99 -9.64
CA ILE A 82 10.69 -3.07 -11.07
C ILE A 82 10.34 -4.51 -11.43
N TRP A 83 9.06 -4.76 -11.75
CA TRP A 83 8.67 -5.98 -12.43
C TRP A 83 9.57 -6.08 -13.68
N PRO A 84 10.30 -7.18 -13.90
CA PRO A 84 11.01 -7.33 -15.16
C PRO A 84 9.96 -7.16 -16.25
N PRO A 85 10.20 -6.29 -17.25
CA PRO A 85 9.23 -6.07 -18.30
C PRO A 85 8.88 -7.43 -18.88
N THR A 86 7.62 -7.83 -18.76
CA THR A 86 7.09 -8.96 -19.52
C THR A 86 7.37 -8.63 -20.97
N GLN A 87 8.26 -9.43 -21.55
CA GLN A 87 8.82 -9.37 -22.88
C GLN A 87 7.78 -9.05 -23.96
N THR A 88 7.46 -7.77 -24.16
CA THR A 88 6.71 -7.23 -25.32
C THR A 88 6.84 -5.70 -25.40
N ASP A 89 8.04 -5.17 -25.22
CA ASP A 89 8.37 -3.85 -25.78
C ASP A 89 9.07 -4.09 -27.13
N HIS A 90 8.27 -4.40 -28.15
CA HIS A 90 8.68 -4.13 -29.51
C HIS A 90 8.64 -2.61 -29.67
N LEU A 91 9.75 -1.89 -29.43
CA LEU A 91 10.03 -0.61 -30.08
C LEU A 91 11.46 -0.13 -29.79
N SER A 92 12.18 0.00 -30.92
CA SER A 92 13.38 0.80 -31.15
C SER A 92 14.71 0.37 -30.52
N THR A 93 15.32 -0.65 -31.13
CA THR A 93 16.78 -0.70 -31.27
C THR A 93 17.22 0.39 -32.26
N CYS A 94 17.77 1.50 -31.77
CA CYS A 94 18.58 2.38 -32.61
C CYS A 94 19.94 1.70 -32.83
N VAL A 95 20.09 1.02 -33.98
CA VAL A 95 21.39 0.58 -34.48
C VAL A 95 22.11 1.82 -34.99
N VAL A 96 23.20 2.22 -34.32
CA VAL A 96 24.12 3.23 -34.86
C VAL A 96 25.27 2.47 -35.51
N TYR A 97 25.24 2.34 -36.84
CA TYR A 97 26.42 1.99 -37.62
C TYR A 97 27.30 3.23 -37.74
N HIS A 98 28.58 3.11 -37.39
CA HIS A 98 29.61 3.98 -37.94
C HIS A 98 30.78 3.14 -38.44
N SER A 99 31.13 3.43 -39.68
CA SER A 99 32.06 2.78 -40.60
C SER A 99 33.54 2.86 -40.19
#